data_AF-A0A7C6A5T3-F1
#
_entry.id   AF-A0A7C6A5T3-F1
#
_cell.length_a   1.000
_cell.length_b   1.000
_cell.length_c   1.000
_cell.angle_alpha   90.00
_cell.angle_beta   90.00
_cell.angle_gamma   90.00
#
_symmetry.space_group_name_H-M   'P 1'
#
loop_
_entity.id
_entity.type
_entity.pdbx_description
1 polymer ?
#
loop_
_entity_poly.entity_id
_entity_poly.type
_entity_poly.pdbx_seq_one_letter_code
_entity_poly.pdbx_strand_id
1 'polypeptide(L)' 'MNAHEYPHWLSEREVARILRLSDGTLRNWRSEDMRAGRVWPQPGRGGLRWKKFGRTVRYLVDESLLGEVAHNVGDRG' A
#
# COMPACT_ATOMS: atom_id res chain seq x y z
N MET A 1 8.93 -9.15 -15.34
CA MET A 1 8.55 -8.08 -14.41
C MET A 1 9.78 -7.21 -14.21
N ASN A 2 9.73 -5.91 -14.56
CA ASN A 2 10.87 -5.02 -14.34
C ASN A 2 11.13 -4.91 -12.84
N ALA A 3 12.33 -5.28 -12.42
CA ALA A 3 12.83 -5.13 -11.06
C ALA A 3 13.03 -3.62 -10.79
N HIS A 4 11.99 -2.94 -10.31
CA HIS A 4 12.21 -1.72 -9.56
C HIS A 4 12.72 -2.15 -8.20
N GLU A 5 14.03 -2.05 -7.98
CA GLU A 5 14.71 -2.32 -6.72
C GLU A 5 13.92 -1.65 -5.57
N TYR A 6 13.45 -2.49 -4.65
CA TYR A 6 12.67 -2.04 -3.50
C TYR A 6 13.60 -1.46 -2.43
N PRO A 7 13.12 -0.50 -1.61
CA PRO A 7 11.75 0.01 -1.55
C PRO A 7 11.54 1.30 -2.36
N HIS A 8 10.32 1.50 -2.89
CA HIS A 8 9.98 2.70 -3.65
C HIS A 8 8.57 3.22 -3.35
N TRP A 9 8.33 4.51 -3.62
CA TRP A 9 7.07 5.20 -3.33
C TRP A 9 6.14 5.22 -4.54
N LEU A 10 5.04 4.46 -4.47
CA LEU A 10 4.01 4.41 -5.51
C LEU A 10 2.79 5.27 -5.18
N SER A 11 2.07 5.66 -6.22
CA SER A 11 0.78 6.34 -6.08
C SER A 11 -0.31 5.41 -5.54
N GLU A 12 -1.39 6.00 -5.03
CA GLU A 12 -2.60 5.27 -4.62
C GLU A 12 -3.12 4.34 -5.72
N ARG A 13 -3.21 4.83 -6.96
CA ARG A 13 -3.74 4.06 -8.09
C ARG A 13 -2.87 2.85 -8.43
N GLU A 14 -1.54 2.99 -8.33
CA GLU A 14 -0.62 1.89 -8.58
C GLU A 14 -0.74 0.82 -7.49
N VAL A 15 -0.79 1.22 -6.22
CA VAL A 15 -0.97 0.29 -5.10
C VAL A 15 -2.34 -0.37 -5.13
N ALA A 16 -3.40 0.36 -5.44
CA ALA A 16 -4.74 -0.20 -5.61
C ALA A 16 -4.74 -1.29 -6.70
N ARG A 17 -4.05 -1.05 -7.82
CA ARG A 17 -3.89 -2.04 -8.89
C ARG A 17 -3.10 -3.27 -8.43
N ILE A 18 -1.98 -3.08 -7.74
CA ILE A 18 -1.14 -4.18 -7.22
C ILE A 18 -1.94 -5.05 -6.24
N LEU A 19 -2.66 -4.42 -5.30
CA LEU A 19 -3.42 -5.11 -4.26
C LEU A 19 -4.82 -5.57 -4.73
N ARG A 20 -5.22 -5.26 -5.96
CA ARG A 20 -6.57 -5.49 -6.49
C ARG A 20 -7.67 -4.89 -5.60
N LEU A 21 -7.42 -3.69 -5.08
CA LEU A 21 -8.34 -2.90 -4.28
C LEU A 21 -8.89 -1.72 -5.08
N SER A 22 -9.97 -1.11 -4.60
CA SER A 22 -10.41 0.19 -5.11
C SER A 22 -9.61 1.33 -4.45
N ASP A 23 -9.45 2.44 -5.18
CA ASP A 23 -8.89 3.69 -4.64
C ASP A 23 -9.65 4.16 -3.39
N GLY A 24 -10.98 3.98 -3.39
CA GLY A 24 -11.85 4.30 -2.26
C GLY A 24 -11.54 3.49 -1.00
N THR A 25 -11.20 2.21 -1.15
CA THR A 25 -10.77 1.35 -0.03
C THR A 25 -9.50 1.91 0.61
N LEU A 26 -8.49 2.24 -0.20
CA LEU A 26 -7.24 2.83 0.30
C LEU A 26 -7.48 4.18 1.00
N ARG A 27 -8.39 5.01 0.47
CA ARG A 27 -8.76 6.29 1.09
C ARG A 27 -9.47 6.12 2.44
N ASN A 28 -10.36 5.14 2.54
CA ASN A 28 -11.04 4.81 3.79
C ASN A 28 -10.04 4.31 4.84
N TRP A 29 -9.15 3.39 4.46
CA TRP A 29 -8.08 2.90 5.33
C TRP A 29 -7.21 4.03 5.86
N ARG A 30 -6.78 4.96 5.01
CA ARG A 30 -6.02 6.13 5.48
C ARG A 30 -6.80 7.02 6.42
N SER A 31 -8.10 7.21 6.19
CA SER A 31 -8.94 7.98 7.10
C SER A 31 -9.00 7.35 8.48
N GLU A 32 -9.11 6.03 8.55
CA GLU A 32 -9.07 5.26 9.79
C GLU A 32 -7.69 5.27 10.44
N ASP A 33 -6.62 5.16 9.65
CA ASP A 33 -5.25 5.22 10.12
C ASP A 33 -4.91 6.59 10.71
N MET A 34 -5.35 7.68 10.08
CA MET A 34 -5.21 9.02 10.64
C MET A 34 -5.95 9.16 11.98
N ARG A 35 -7.17 8.64 12.09
CA ARG A 35 -7.94 8.65 13.35
C ARG A 35 -7.26 7.83 14.45
N ALA A 36 -6.56 6.77 14.08
CA ALA A 36 -5.85 5.89 14.99
C ALA A 36 -4.38 6.28 15.24
N GLY A 37 -3.89 7.38 14.65
CA GLY A 37 -2.49 7.80 14.77
C GLY A 37 -1.49 6.92 14.01
N ARG A 38 -1.94 6.01 13.14
CA ARG A 38 -1.10 5.13 12.30
C ARG A 38 -0.65 5.86 11.04
N VAL A 39 0.25 6.81 11.21
CA VAL A 39 0.93 7.51 10.10
C VAL A 39 2.38 7.06 10.02
N TRP A 40 3.01 7.26 8.85
CA TRP A 40 4.44 6.97 8.66
C TRP A 40 5.28 7.39 9.89
N PRO A 41 6.17 6.51 10.42
CA PRO A 41 6.63 5.24 9.83
C PRO A 41 5.79 4.00 10.17
N GLN A 42 4.72 4.15 10.94
CA GLN A 42 3.91 3.02 11.39
C GLN A 42 3.11 2.41 10.21
N PRO A 43 3.01 1.07 10.12
CA PRO A 43 2.12 0.44 9.17
C PRO A 43 0.66 0.77 9.52
N GLY A 44 -0.11 1.11 8.50
CA GLY A 44 -1.55 1.30 8.58
C GLY A 44 -2.30 -0.01 8.37
N ARG A 45 -3.55 0.11 7.92
CA ARG A 45 -4.33 -1.06 7.51
C ARG A 45 -3.68 -1.80 6.34
N GLY A 46 -3.81 -3.13 6.36
CA GLY A 46 -3.22 -4.03 5.37
C GLY A 46 -1.69 -4.02 5.36
N GLY A 47 -1.06 -3.69 6.50
CA GLY A 47 0.41 -3.59 6.61
C GLY A 47 1.01 -2.41 5.85
N LEU A 48 0.18 -1.58 5.19
CA LEU A 48 0.63 -0.57 4.26
C LEU A 48 1.27 0.61 4.95
N ARG A 49 2.49 0.95 4.54
CA ARG A 49 3.14 2.21 4.94
C ARG A 49 2.83 3.29 3.92
N TRP A 50 2.35 4.44 4.39
CA TRP A 50 2.00 5.56 3.52
C TRP A 50 2.43 6.89 4.11
N LYS A 51 2.77 7.84 3.24
CA LYS A 51 3.23 9.17 3.61
C LYS A 51 2.63 10.22 2.68
N LYS A 52 2.38 11.42 3.22
CA LYS A 52 2.02 12.60 2.43
C LYS A 52 3.26 13.25 1.83
N PHE A 53 3.20 13.55 0.54
CA PHE A 53 4.17 14.35 -0.22
C PHE A 53 3.43 15.60 -0.72
N GLY A 54 3.41 16.63 0.13
CA GLY A 54 2.55 17.80 -0.07
C GLY A 54 1.08 17.41 -0.13
N ARG A 55 0.44 17.65 -1.28
CA ARG A 55 -0.98 17.32 -1.54
C ARG A 55 -1.21 15.87 -1.98
N THR A 56 -0.15 15.12 -2.24
CA THR A 56 -0.24 13.74 -2.74
C THR A 56 0.03 12.74 -1.62
N VAL A 57 -0.56 11.54 -1.72
CA VAL A 57 -0.23 10.41 -0.85
C VAL A 57 0.50 9.36 -1.67
N ARG A 58 1.57 8.81 -1.10
CA ARG A 58 2.27 7.66 -1.66
C ARG A 58 2.40 6.55 -0.65
N TYR A 59 2.53 5.35 -1.16
CA TYR A 59 2.69 4.11 -0.41
C TYR A 59 4.09 3.56 -0.63
N LEU A 60 4.72 3.11 0.44
CA LEU A 60 5.98 2.38 0.34
C LEU A 60 5.65 0.97 -0.10
N VAL A 61 6.14 0.59 -1.27
CA VAL A 61 6.14 -0.81 -1.70
C VAL A 61 7.51 -1.36 -1.40
N ASP A 62 7.53 -2.53 -0.75
CA ASP A 62 8.70 -3.33 -0.47
C ASP A 62 8.45 -4.78 -0.92
N GLU A 63 9.47 -5.63 -0.83
CA GLU A 63 9.37 -7.04 -1.21
C GLU A 63 8.29 -7.79 -0.42
N SER A 64 8.04 -7.41 0.84
CA SER A 64 7.04 -8.08 1.68
C SER A 64 5.63 -7.83 1.14
N LEU A 65 5.34 -6.59 0.73
CA LEU A 65 4.03 -6.24 0.20
C LEU A 65 3.72 -7.00 -1.10
N LEU A 66 4.72 -7.16 -1.97
CA LEU A 66 4.54 -7.98 -3.17
C LEU A 66 4.39 -9.46 -2.87
N GLY A 67 5.14 -9.97 -1.89
CA GLY A 67 5.05 -11.35 -1.42
C GLY A 67 3.65 -11.69 -0.92
N GLU A 68 3.04 -10.79 -0.13
CA GLU A 68 1.66 -10.94 0.34
C GLU A 68 0.66 -11.00 -0.82
N VAL A 69 0.82 -10.15 -1.85
CA VAL A 69 -0.03 -10.20 -3.04
C VAL A 69 0.12 -11.52 -3.79
N ALA A 70 1.36 -11.98 -3.98
CA ALA A 70 1.63 -13.24 -4.68
C ALA A 70 1.02 -14.43 -3.93
N HIS A 71 1.09 -14.44 -2.61
CA HIS A 71 0.51 -15.49 -1.77
C HIS A 71 -1.02 -15.52 -1.85
N ASN A 72 -1.68 -14.36 -1.75
CA ASN A 72 -3.14 -14.26 -1.84
C ASN A 72 -3.72 -14.57 -3.24
N VAL A 73 -2.89 -14.53 -4.28
CA VAL A 73 -3.28 -14.90 -5.65
C VAL A 73 -3.07 -16.40 -5.91
N GLY A 74 -2.13 -17.05 -5.20
CA GLY A 74 -1.82 -18.47 -5.35
C GLY A 74 -2.78 -19.43 -4.61
N ASP A 75 -3.49 -18.96 -3.59
CA ASP A 75 -4.33 -19.79 -2.71
C ASP A 75 -5.78 -20.00 -3.23
N ARG A 76 -5.97 -19.94 -4.55
CA ARG A 76 -7.23 -20.32 -5.22
C ARG A 76 -7.01 -21.36 -6.33
N GLY A 77 -6.07 -22.28 -6.11
CA GLY A 77 -5.85 -23.47 -6.94
C GLY A 77 -6.60 -24.67 -6.39
#